data_AF-A0A0D2ZZB6-F1
#
_entry.id   AF-A0A0D2ZZB6-F1
#
_cell.length_a   1.000
_cell.length_b   1.000
_cell.length_c   1.000
_cell.angle_alpha   90.00
_cell.angle_beta   90.00
_cell.angle_gamma   90.00
#
_symmetry.space_group_name_H-M   'P 1'
#
loop_
_entity.id
_entity.type
_entity.pdbx_description
1 polymer ?
#
loop_
_entity_poly.entity_id
_entity_poly.type
_entity_poly.pdbx_seq_one_letter_code
_entity_poly.pdbx_strand_id
1 'polypeptide(L)'
;DDLTLKRKSNQATRVSNGFSLRAKAALRSNHSSSVEIPNQWYNLTADLSVKPPPPLHPKTLEPIKPEDLSHLFPNELIKQEATLERFIDIPEEVLEIYKLWRPTPLI
;
A
#
# COMPACT_ATOMS: atom_id res chain seq x y z
N ASP A 1 -75.00 2.70 10.04
CA ASP A 1 -74.97 1.39 9.35
C ASP A 1 -73.51 1.07 9.03
N ASP A 2 -72.71 0.68 10.00
CA ASP A 2 -72.71 -0.61 10.71
C ASP A 2 -72.20 -1.78 9.85
N LEU A 3 -71.45 -2.66 10.52
CA LEU A 3 -71.01 -3.98 10.10
C LEU A 3 -69.65 -4.08 9.41
N THR A 4 -68.64 -3.87 10.24
CA THR A 4 -67.60 -4.89 10.48
C THR A 4 -67.98 -6.31 10.03
N LEU A 5 -67.17 -6.90 9.14
CA LEU A 5 -66.96 -8.35 9.12
C LEU A 5 -65.47 -8.67 9.18
N LYS A 6 -65.04 -8.94 10.42
CA LYS A 6 -63.88 -9.77 10.75
C LYS A 6 -63.99 -11.11 10.01
N ARG A 7 -62.95 -11.49 9.28
CA ARG A 7 -62.63 -12.91 9.04
C ARG A 7 -61.28 -13.22 9.71
N LYS A 8 -61.36 -13.99 10.79
CA LYS A 8 -60.24 -14.55 11.54
C LYS A 8 -59.65 -15.74 10.79
N SER A 9 -58.31 -15.77 10.77
CA SER A 9 -57.38 -16.91 10.87
C SER A 9 -57.70 -18.22 10.16
N ASN A 10 -56.75 -18.65 9.31
CA ASN A 10 -56.17 -19.98 9.46
C ASN A 10 -54.65 -19.92 9.24
N GLN A 11 -53.94 -20.53 10.19
CA GLN A 11 -52.49 -20.61 10.26
C GLN A 11 -51.96 -21.58 9.19
N ALA A 12 -50.91 -21.18 8.48
CA ALA A 12 -50.06 -22.10 7.72
C ALA A 12 -48.60 -21.63 7.83
N THR A 13 -47.89 -22.29 8.72
CA THR A 13 -46.47 -22.66 8.70
C THR A 13 -45.44 -21.60 8.29
N ARG A 14 -44.76 -21.08 9.32
CA ARG A 14 -43.45 -20.42 9.25
C ARG A 14 -42.43 -21.36 8.59
N VAL A 15 -41.85 -20.95 7.46
CA VAL A 15 -40.54 -21.46 6.99
C VAL A 15 -39.72 -20.25 6.53
N SER A 16 -38.58 -20.04 7.17
CA SER A 16 -37.66 -18.93 6.93
C SER A 16 -36.93 -19.11 5.60
N ASN A 17 -37.25 -18.28 4.59
CA ASN A 17 -36.43 -18.19 3.38
C ASN A 17 -35.36 -17.11 3.53
N GLY A 18 -34.35 -17.41 4.34
CA GLY A 18 -33.07 -16.71 4.33
C GLY A 18 -32.18 -17.26 3.22
N PHE A 19 -32.41 -16.90 1.96
CA PHE A 19 -31.47 -17.16 0.86
C PHE A 19 -31.73 -16.19 -0.30
N SER A 20 -31.07 -15.04 -0.29
CA SER A 20 -30.33 -14.52 -1.46
C SER A 20 -29.64 -13.19 -1.10
N LEU A 21 -28.76 -13.23 -0.09
CA LEU A 21 -27.70 -12.23 0.09
C LEU A 21 -26.50 -12.53 -0.84
N ARG A 22 -26.74 -12.97 -2.09
CA ARG A 22 -25.66 -13.48 -2.97
C ARG A 22 -25.49 -12.72 -4.29
N ALA A 23 -25.74 -11.42 -4.29
CA ALA A 23 -25.50 -10.58 -5.47
C ALA A 23 -24.64 -9.32 -5.20
N LYS A 24 -23.74 -9.36 -4.20
CA LYS A 24 -22.78 -8.25 -3.97
C LYS A 24 -21.31 -8.67 -3.72
N ALA A 25 -20.96 -9.96 -3.80
CA ALA A 25 -19.61 -10.44 -3.46
C ALA A 25 -18.75 -10.85 -4.66
N ALA A 26 -19.30 -10.94 -5.89
CA ALA A 26 -18.57 -11.46 -7.05
C ALA A 26 -17.75 -10.40 -7.83
N LEU A 27 -17.83 -9.10 -7.47
CA LEU A 27 -17.05 -8.02 -8.11
C LEU A 27 -15.81 -7.59 -7.31
N ARG A 28 -15.49 -8.26 -6.20
CA ARG A 28 -14.18 -8.15 -5.53
C ARG A 28 -13.40 -9.45 -5.69
N SER A 29 -13.21 -9.83 -6.95
CA SER A 29 -12.16 -10.76 -7.33
C SER A 29 -10.82 -10.03 -7.24
N ASN A 30 -10.29 -9.82 -6.03
CA ASN A 30 -8.92 -9.32 -5.82
C ASN A 30 -7.90 -10.43 -6.07
N HIS A 31 -7.99 -11.12 -7.20
CA HIS A 31 -6.97 -12.05 -7.65
C HIS A 31 -6.64 -11.75 -9.11
N SER A 32 -6.00 -10.60 -9.31
CA SER A 32 -4.97 -10.53 -10.35
C SER A 32 -3.88 -11.50 -9.92
N SER A 33 -3.77 -12.63 -10.61
CA SER A 33 -2.76 -13.66 -10.31
C SER A 33 -1.34 -13.21 -10.67
N SER A 34 -1.17 -12.01 -11.23
CA SER A 34 0.12 -11.39 -11.51
C SER A 34 0.46 -10.36 -10.43
N VAL A 35 1.58 -10.57 -9.74
CA VAL A 35 2.21 -9.53 -8.94
C VAL A 35 2.59 -8.37 -9.86
N GLU A 36 2.21 -7.15 -9.52
CA GLU A 36 2.57 -5.93 -10.27
C GLU A 36 3.84 -5.29 -9.67
N ILE A 37 4.58 -4.52 -10.48
CA ILE A 37 5.73 -3.75 -10.00
C ILE A 37 5.23 -2.54 -9.20
N PRO A 38 5.69 -2.33 -7.94
CA PRO A 38 5.35 -1.14 -7.18
C PRO A 38 5.87 0.16 -7.83
N ASN A 39 5.16 1.27 -7.65
CA ASN A 39 5.54 2.59 -8.20
C ASN A 39 6.35 3.46 -7.22
N GLN A 40 6.54 3.02 -5.98
CA GLN A 40 7.21 3.79 -4.93
C GLN A 40 8.18 2.91 -4.15
N TRP A 41 9.34 3.47 -3.78
CA TRP A 41 10.21 2.90 -2.77
C TRP A 41 9.72 3.27 -1.37
N TYR A 42 9.85 2.34 -0.43
CA TYR A 42 9.52 2.56 0.98
C TYR A 42 10.79 2.84 1.79
N ASN A 43 10.79 3.95 2.52
CA ASN A 43 11.87 4.35 3.40
C ASN A 43 11.56 3.96 4.84
N LEU A 44 12.27 2.95 5.32
CA LEU A 44 12.09 2.44 6.69
C LEU A 44 12.42 3.49 7.76
N THR A 45 13.34 4.43 7.50
CA THR A 45 13.79 5.40 8.52
C THR A 45 12.67 6.33 9.00
N ALA A 46 11.62 6.50 8.19
CA ALA A 46 10.43 7.29 8.54
C ALA A 46 9.66 6.68 9.73
N ASP A 47 9.77 5.37 9.94
CA ASP A 47 8.96 4.61 10.91
C ASP A 47 9.79 4.08 12.09
N LEU A 48 11.10 4.32 12.12
CA LEU A 48 11.96 3.92 13.22
C LEU A 48 11.74 4.81 14.45
N SER A 49 11.51 4.20 15.61
CA SER A 49 11.39 4.91 16.90
C SER A 49 12.64 5.69 17.28
N VAL A 50 13.81 5.17 16.92
CA VAL A 50 15.11 5.83 17.09
C VAL A 50 15.78 5.86 15.73
N LYS A 51 16.11 7.07 15.25
CA LYS A 51 16.76 7.25 13.95
C LYS A 51 18.23 6.80 14.02
N PRO A 52 18.77 6.23 12.94
CA PRO A 52 20.20 5.98 12.84
C PRO A 52 20.99 7.28 13.06
N PRO A 53 22.15 7.23 13.74
CA PRO A 53 23.00 8.39 13.86
C PRO A 53 23.48 8.84 12.48
N PRO A 54 23.66 10.15 12.25
CA PRO A 54 24.15 10.64 10.97
C PRO A 54 25.57 10.13 10.70
N PRO A 55 25.92 9.88 9.43
CA PRO A 55 27.29 9.53 9.07
C PRO A 55 28.23 10.69 9.39
N LEU A 56 29.44 10.35 9.87
CA LEU A 56 30.45 11.31 10.29
C LEU A 56 31.53 11.47 9.22
N HIS A 57 32.00 12.70 9.04
CA HIS A 57 33.08 13.00 8.12
C HIS A 57 34.39 12.42 8.68
N PRO A 58 35.18 11.66 7.89
CA PRO A 58 36.30 10.87 8.41
C PRO A 58 37.42 11.71 9.03
N LYS A 59 37.56 12.98 8.63
CA LYS A 59 38.61 13.89 9.14
C LYS A 59 38.18 14.72 10.34
N THR A 60 36.95 15.21 10.34
CA THR A 60 36.46 16.15 11.38
C THR A 60 35.68 15.44 12.46
N LEU A 61 35.19 14.22 12.17
CA LEU A 61 34.29 13.44 13.02
C LEU A 61 32.97 14.16 13.35
N GLU A 62 32.63 15.16 12.55
CA GLU A 62 31.36 15.88 12.62
C GLU A 62 30.36 15.28 11.61
N PRO A 63 29.04 15.43 11.83
CA PRO A 63 28.04 14.99 10.86
C PRO A 63 28.28 15.55 9.45
N ILE A 64 28.20 14.68 8.45
CA ILE A 64 28.43 15.01 7.04
C ILE A 64 27.33 15.95 6.53
N LYS A 65 27.71 16.92 5.70
CA LYS A 65 26.78 17.75 4.93
C LYS A 65 26.61 17.23 3.50
N PRO A 66 25.49 17.51 2.82
CA PRO A 66 25.28 17.10 1.42
C PRO A 66 26.41 17.52 0.48
N GLU A 67 27.03 18.68 0.73
CA GLU A 67 28.13 19.21 -0.09
C GLU A 67 29.37 18.29 -0.04
N ASP A 68 29.63 17.67 1.11
CA ASP A 68 30.76 16.76 1.28
C ASP A 68 30.59 15.45 0.47
N LEU A 69 29.34 15.10 0.12
CA LEU A 69 29.00 13.90 -0.67
C LEU A 69 28.89 14.17 -2.18
N SER A 70 28.78 15.45 -2.58
CA SER A 70 28.52 15.86 -3.97
C SER A 70 29.56 15.39 -4.98
N HIS A 71 30.80 15.15 -4.54
CA HIS A 71 31.87 14.63 -5.39
C HIS A 71 31.84 13.10 -5.55
N LEU A 72 31.10 12.38 -4.69
CA LEU A 72 31.05 10.92 -4.66
C LEU A 72 29.77 10.37 -5.26
N PHE A 73 28.66 11.09 -5.09
CA PHE A 73 27.33 10.61 -5.46
C PHE A 73 26.57 11.65 -6.29
N PRO A 74 25.69 11.21 -7.20
CA PRO A 74 24.72 12.07 -7.84
C PRO A 74 23.81 12.76 -6.81
N ASN A 75 23.41 14.00 -7.09
CA ASN A 75 22.57 14.81 -6.21
C ASN A 75 21.26 14.11 -5.80
N GLU A 76 20.63 13.34 -6.69
CA GLU A 76 19.39 12.61 -6.38
C GLU A 76 19.59 11.52 -5.33
N LEU A 77 20.71 10.80 -5.34
CA LEU A 77 21.01 9.81 -4.30
C LEU A 77 21.29 10.48 -2.95
N ILE A 78 21.96 11.63 -2.96
CA ILE A 78 22.23 12.41 -1.74
C ILE A 78 20.91 12.91 -1.13
N LYS A 79 19.97 13.37 -1.96
CA LYS A 79 18.63 13.77 -1.51
C LYS A 79 17.86 12.58 -0.91
N GLN A 80 17.93 11.40 -1.53
CA GLN A 80 17.30 10.20 -1.01
C GLN A 80 17.88 9.75 0.34
N GLU A 81 19.18 9.92 0.57
CA GLU A 81 19.79 9.62 1.88
C GLU A 81 19.33 10.60 2.97
N ALA A 82 19.16 11.88 2.62
CA ALA A 82 18.76 12.91 3.56
C ALA A 82 17.24 12.99 3.82
N THR A 83 16.41 12.34 2.99
CA THR A 83 14.95 12.45 3.10
C THR A 83 14.37 11.59 4.22
N LEU A 84 13.30 12.08 4.83
CA LEU A 84 12.49 11.38 5.83
C LEU A 84 11.10 11.04 5.31
N GLU A 85 10.87 11.21 4.01
CA GLU A 85 9.63 10.81 3.35
C GLU A 85 9.48 9.29 3.42
N ARG A 86 8.27 8.83 3.76
CA ARG A 86 7.96 7.40 3.91
C ARG A 86 7.93 6.66 2.57
N PHE A 87 7.45 7.34 1.52
CA PHE A 87 7.37 6.80 0.18
C PHE A 87 8.01 7.78 -0.80
N ILE A 88 8.82 7.24 -1.70
CA ILE A 88 9.53 8.00 -2.74
C ILE A 88 9.11 7.42 -4.08
N ASP A 89 8.61 8.25 -4.98
CA ASP A 89 8.22 7.80 -6.32
C ASP A 89 9.43 7.25 -7.09
N ILE A 90 9.24 6.09 -7.73
CA ILE A 90 10.26 5.50 -8.59
C ILE A 90 10.20 6.25 -9.93
N PRO A 91 11.31 6.83 -10.41
CA PRO A 91 11.34 7.49 -11.69
C PRO A 91 10.92 6.54 -12.82
N GLU A 92 10.19 7.07 -13.82
CA GLU A 92 9.66 6.27 -14.94
C GLU A 92 10.76 5.44 -15.64
N GLU A 93 11.92 6.05 -15.89
CA GLU A 93 13.07 5.37 -16.50
C GLU A 93 13.53 4.15 -15.70
N VAL A 94 13.43 4.21 -14.37
CA VAL A 94 13.79 3.09 -13.48
C VAL A 94 12.70 2.02 -13.49
N LEU A 95 11.42 2.41 -13.54
CA LEU A 95 10.31 1.47 -13.70
C LEU A 95 10.41 0.70 -15.02
N GLU A 96 10.74 1.38 -16.13
CA GLU A 96 10.97 0.74 -17.43
C GLU A 96 12.09 -0.31 -17.36
N ILE A 97 13.19 0.00 -16.67
CA ILE A 97 14.28 -0.95 -16.45
C ILE A 97 13.83 -2.13 -15.59
N TYR A 98 13.06 -1.89 -14.51
CA TYR A 98 12.56 -2.97 -13.65
C TYR A 98 11.66 -3.96 -14.41
N LYS A 99 10.88 -3.51 -15.39
CA LYS A 99 10.01 -4.38 -16.21
C LYS A 99 10.75 -5.49 -16.96
N LEU A 100 12.08 -5.38 -17.14
CA LEU A 100 12.89 -6.41 -17.80
C LEU A 100 13.03 -7.70 -16.98
N TRP A 101 13.01 -7.64 -15.64
CA TRP A 101 13.25 -8.80 -14.77
C TRP A 101 12.45 -8.80 -13.45
N ARG A 102 11.60 -7.80 -13.24
CA ARG A 102 10.67 -7.72 -12.10
C ARG A 102 9.22 -7.91 -12.58
N PRO A 103 8.32 -8.36 -11.68
CA PRO A 103 8.60 -8.80 -10.32
C PRO A 103 9.23 -10.20 -10.29
N THR A 104 10.17 -10.40 -9.37
CA THR A 104 10.74 -11.74 -9.15
C THR A 104 9.65 -12.62 -8.53
N PRO A 105 9.32 -13.79 -9.12
CA PRO A 105 8.27 -14.66 -8.58
C PRO A 105 8.67 -15.20 -7.21
N LEU A 106 7.68 -15.38 -6.34
CA LEU A 106 7.83 -16.10 -5.07
C LEU A 106 7.39 -17.55 -5.30
N ILE A 107 8.29 -18.51 -5.05
CA ILE A 107 8.10 -19.96 -5.24
C ILE A 107 8.10 -20.65 -3.89
#